data_AF-A0A9E5N0S2-F1
#
_entry.id   AF-A0A9E5N0S2-F1
#
_cell.length_a   1.000
_cell.length_b   1.000
_cell.length_c   1.000
_cell.angle_alpha   90.00
_cell.angle_beta   90.00
_cell.angle_gamma   90.00
#
_symmetry.space_group_name_H-M   'P 1'
#
loop_
_entity.id
_entity.type
_entity.pdbx_description
1 polymer ?
#
loop_
_entity_poly.entity_id
_entity_poly.type
_entity_poly.pdbx_seq_one_letter_code
_entity_poly.pdbx_strand_id
1 'polypeptide(L)'
;MAVVKSEVPELRVRRGNTAEANPDGDYVLYWMIAFRRTRWNFSLQRAVDWARALKKPLLILEALRCDYRWASDRLHNFVIQGMRDNAADLEGKPVLYYPYLEPSAGAGRGLLRSLAQRACVVVTDDFPCFFLPRMVKAAGYKVPVRFELVDANGILPLRAADKVFARAHDFRRFLQKNLRPHL
;
A
#
# COMPACT_ATOMS: atom_id res chain seq x y z
N MET A 1 18.88 12.98 -0.22
CA MET A 1 17.62 12.21 -0.34
C MET A 1 17.90 10.79 0.12
N ALA A 2 17.17 10.25 1.10
CA ALA A 2 17.37 8.86 1.50
C ALA A 2 16.98 7.94 0.33
N VAL A 3 17.95 7.18 -0.18
CA VAL A 3 17.74 6.11 -1.15
C VAL A 3 17.72 4.81 -0.35
N VAL A 4 16.59 4.13 -0.31
CA VAL A 4 16.48 2.82 0.31
C VAL A 4 16.90 1.76 -0.71
N LYS A 5 17.89 0.93 -0.37
CA LYS A 5 18.19 -0.29 -1.12
C LYS A 5 17.02 -1.25 -0.87
N SER A 6 16.35 -1.67 -1.93
CA SER A 6 15.09 -2.41 -1.83
C SER A 6 15.08 -3.57 -2.80
N GLU A 7 14.48 -4.67 -2.37
CA GLU A 7 14.25 -5.85 -3.21
C GLU A 7 13.07 -5.65 -4.16
N VAL A 8 12.27 -4.60 -3.94
CA VAL A 8 11.14 -4.24 -4.78
C VAL A 8 11.63 -3.52 -6.04
N PRO A 9 11.36 -4.04 -7.26
CA PRO A 9 11.75 -3.38 -8.50
C PRO A 9 11.24 -1.93 -8.56
N GLU A 10 12.09 -0.99 -8.96
CA GLU A 10 11.76 0.43 -9.02
C GLU A 10 10.54 0.72 -9.90
N LEU A 11 10.32 -0.09 -10.95
CA LEU A 11 9.17 0.03 -11.85
C LEU A 11 7.81 -0.14 -11.13
N ARG A 12 7.81 -0.78 -9.95
CA ARG A 12 6.62 -0.94 -9.10
C ARG A 12 6.41 0.23 -8.14
N VAL A 13 7.39 1.11 -7.95
CA VAL A 13 7.35 2.18 -6.95
C VAL A 13 7.07 3.52 -7.63
N ARG A 14 6.03 4.20 -7.17
CA ARG A 14 5.64 5.53 -7.66
C ARG A 14 5.60 6.51 -6.50
N ARG A 15 6.08 7.73 -6.72
CA ARG A 15 5.89 8.82 -5.75
C ARG A 15 4.45 9.34 -5.81
N GLY A 16 3.82 9.44 -4.65
CA GLY A 16 2.51 10.02 -4.44
C GLY A 16 2.52 11.51 -4.09
N ASN A 17 3.68 12.04 -3.75
CA ASN A 17 3.93 13.45 -3.46
C ASN A 17 5.40 13.82 -3.74
N THR A 18 5.76 15.09 -3.49
CA THR A 18 7.12 15.61 -3.65
C THR A 18 7.90 15.72 -2.34
N ALA A 19 7.27 15.37 -1.21
CA ALA A 19 7.91 15.41 0.10
C ALA A 19 9.04 14.38 0.22
N GLU A 20 10.02 14.69 1.07
CA GLU A 20 11.13 13.78 1.38
C GLU A 20 10.85 12.95 2.63
N ALA A 21 11.65 11.90 2.82
CA ALA A 21 11.56 11.07 4.02
C ALA A 21 12.01 11.89 5.24
N ASN A 22 11.37 11.68 6.40
CA ASN A 22 11.72 12.28 7.67
C ASN A 22 12.44 11.25 8.56
N PRO A 23 13.78 11.25 8.69
CA PRO A 23 14.50 10.26 9.50
C PRO A 23 14.15 10.33 11.00
N ASP A 24 13.68 11.47 11.48
CA ASP A 24 13.35 11.72 12.89
C ASP A 24 11.95 11.24 13.27
N GLY A 25 11.16 10.74 12.32
CA GLY A 25 9.86 10.14 12.60
C GLY A 25 9.94 8.91 13.52
N ASP A 26 8.81 8.55 14.11
CA ASP A 26 8.70 7.47 15.09
C ASP A 26 8.73 6.08 14.42
N TYR A 27 8.15 5.95 13.23
CA TYR A 27 7.94 4.68 12.54
C TYR A 27 7.84 4.83 11.02
N VAL A 28 7.94 3.72 10.28
CA VAL A 28 7.48 3.64 8.88
C VAL A 28 6.01 3.22 8.88
N LEU A 29 5.18 3.89 8.09
CA LEU A 29 3.76 3.60 8.00
C LEU A 29 3.45 2.88 6.68
N TYR A 30 2.94 1.65 6.75
CA TYR A 30 2.30 0.99 5.63
C TYR A 30 0.77 1.16 5.74
N TRP A 31 0.20 1.93 4.82
CA TRP A 31 -1.23 2.08 4.66
C TRP A 31 -1.77 1.04 3.68
N MET A 32 -2.23 -0.08 4.21
CA MET A 32 -2.76 -1.22 3.46
C MET A 32 -4.21 -0.96 3.05
N ILE A 33 -4.46 -0.87 1.74
CA ILE A 33 -5.78 -0.47 1.20
C ILE A 33 -6.35 -1.46 0.18
N ALA A 34 -5.49 -2.14 -0.57
CA ALA A 34 -5.87 -3.07 -1.64
C ALA A 34 -5.23 -4.45 -1.43
N PHE A 35 -3.97 -4.51 -1.01
CA PHE A 35 -3.21 -5.75 -0.92
C PHE A 35 -3.25 -6.28 0.51
N ARG A 36 -4.44 -6.71 0.93
CA ARG A 36 -4.77 -7.17 2.29
C ARG A 36 -4.22 -8.56 2.61
N ARG A 37 -2.89 -8.69 2.56
CA ARG A 37 -2.15 -9.94 2.81
C ARG A 37 -0.73 -9.64 3.31
N THR A 38 -0.21 -10.54 4.14
CA THR A 38 1.12 -10.46 4.75
C THR A 38 2.23 -11.11 3.90
N ARG A 39 1.85 -11.95 2.92
CA ARG A 39 2.78 -12.70 2.06
C ARG A 39 2.66 -12.25 0.61
N TRP A 40 3.77 -12.31 -0.13
CA TRP A 40 3.82 -11.96 -1.56
C TRP A 40 3.24 -10.57 -1.84
N ASN A 41 3.67 -9.59 -1.06
CA ASN A 41 3.18 -8.22 -1.08
C ASN A 41 4.35 -7.25 -1.20
N PHE A 42 4.54 -6.69 -2.40
CA PHE A 42 5.60 -5.73 -2.66
C PHE A 42 5.44 -4.43 -1.86
N SER A 43 4.21 -3.97 -1.57
CA SER A 43 4.00 -2.78 -0.72
C SER A 43 4.51 -3.00 0.70
N LEU A 44 4.18 -4.16 1.27
CA LEU A 44 4.67 -4.55 2.60
C LEU A 44 6.19 -4.71 2.60
N GLN A 45 6.76 -5.40 1.60
CA GLN A 45 8.22 -5.54 1.47
C GLN A 45 8.91 -4.18 1.39
N ARG A 46 8.37 -3.24 0.60
CA ARG A 46 8.91 -1.89 0.48
C ARG A 46 8.89 -1.14 1.82
N ALA A 47 7.82 -1.30 2.60
CA ALA A 47 7.74 -0.71 3.94
C ALA A 47 8.75 -1.34 4.92
N VAL A 48 8.97 -2.65 4.83
CA VAL A 48 10.02 -3.35 5.60
C VAL A 48 11.41 -2.87 5.22
N ASP A 49 11.70 -2.68 3.94
CA ASP A 49 12.99 -2.17 3.47
C ASP A 49 13.27 -0.77 4.04
N TRP A 50 12.25 0.11 4.05
CA TRP A 50 12.33 1.41 4.71
C TRP A 50 12.56 1.30 6.22
N ALA A 51 11.81 0.44 6.89
CA ALA A 51 11.92 0.24 8.34
C ALA A 51 13.33 -0.24 8.73
N ARG A 52 13.90 -1.18 7.96
CA ARG A 52 15.27 -1.68 8.13
C ARG A 52 16.31 -0.61 7.87
N ALA A 53 16.19 0.13 6.76
CA ALA A 53 17.17 1.16 6.39
C ALA A 53 17.19 2.32 7.39
N LEU A 54 16.03 2.71 7.94
CA LEU A 54 15.92 3.77 8.94
C LEU A 54 16.09 3.28 10.38
N LYS A 55 16.14 1.96 10.60
CA LYS A 55 16.13 1.33 11.93
C LYS A 55 14.94 1.80 12.79
N LYS A 56 13.76 1.85 12.18
CA LYS A 56 12.51 2.31 12.80
C LYS A 56 11.47 1.17 12.81
N PRO A 57 10.57 1.13 13.79
CA PRO A 57 9.47 0.16 13.79
C PRO A 57 8.54 0.36 12.58
N LEU A 58 7.86 -0.72 12.19
CA LEU A 58 6.83 -0.72 11.15
C LEU A 58 5.44 -0.69 11.80
N LEU A 59 4.62 0.26 11.37
CA LEU A 59 3.18 0.33 11.65
C LEU A 59 2.40 -0.01 10.39
N ILE A 60 1.52 -0.99 10.45
CA ILE A 60 0.59 -1.33 9.37
C ILE A 60 -0.80 -0.82 9.75
N LEU A 61 -1.31 0.16 9.01
CA LEU A 61 -2.69 0.62 9.10
C LEU A 61 -3.51 -0.10 8.02
N GLU A 62 -4.43 -0.96 8.44
CA GLU A 62 -5.43 -1.57 7.55
C GLU A 62 -6.81 -1.00 7.89
N ALA A 63 -7.23 0.04 7.16
CA ALA A 63 -8.49 0.75 7.44
C ALA A 63 -9.65 0.23 6.59
N LEU A 64 -10.82 0.03 7.19
CA LEU A 64 -12.09 -0.29 6.51
C LEU A 64 -13.12 0.79 6.82
N ARG A 65 -13.54 1.53 5.79
CA ARG A 65 -14.59 2.56 5.87
C ARG A 65 -15.97 1.92 5.80
N CYS A 66 -16.96 2.52 6.43
CA CYS A 66 -18.33 1.99 6.45
C CYS A 66 -19.26 2.58 5.37
N ASP A 67 -18.84 3.62 4.64
CA ASP A 67 -19.72 4.52 3.88
C ASP A 67 -19.50 4.54 2.35
N TYR A 68 -18.78 3.58 1.77
CA TYR A 68 -18.57 3.56 0.31
C TYR A 68 -19.80 3.03 -0.44
N ARG A 69 -19.99 3.46 -1.71
CA ARG A 69 -21.21 3.24 -2.53
C ARG A 69 -21.76 1.81 -2.56
N TRP A 70 -20.92 0.80 -2.32
CA TRP A 70 -21.28 -0.62 -2.35
C TRP A 70 -20.88 -1.35 -1.06
N ALA A 71 -20.72 -0.62 0.04
CA ALA A 71 -20.51 -1.18 1.36
C ALA A 71 -21.70 -2.05 1.73
N SER A 72 -21.43 -3.24 2.28
CA SER A 72 -22.45 -4.15 2.78
C SER A 72 -21.83 -5.05 3.84
N ASP A 73 -22.65 -5.51 4.77
CA ASP A 73 -22.21 -6.37 5.87
C ASP A 73 -21.55 -7.65 5.38
N ARG A 74 -22.04 -8.22 4.26
CA ARG A 74 -21.44 -9.39 3.64
C ARG A 74 -19.99 -9.13 3.20
N LEU A 75 -19.74 -8.02 2.51
CA LEU A 75 -18.38 -7.68 2.06
C LEU A 75 -17.49 -7.27 3.23
N HIS A 76 -18.02 -6.50 4.19
CA HIS A 76 -17.27 -6.13 5.38
C HIS A 76 -16.89 -7.35 6.22
N ASN A 77 -17.80 -8.30 6.44
CA ASN A 77 -17.51 -9.51 7.19
C ASN A 77 -16.36 -10.30 6.56
N PHE A 78 -16.37 -10.43 5.23
CA PHE A 78 -15.26 -11.08 4.50
C PHE A 78 -13.92 -10.36 4.72
N VAL A 79 -13.91 -9.02 4.64
CA VAL A 79 -12.70 -8.22 4.88
C VAL A 79 -12.24 -8.32 6.34
N ILE A 80 -13.16 -8.28 7.30
CA ILE A 80 -12.87 -8.38 8.74
C ILE A 80 -12.30 -9.76 9.09
N GLN A 81 -12.81 -10.83 8.48
CA GLN A 81 -12.21 -12.17 8.62
C GLN A 81 -10.77 -12.18 8.11
N GLY A 82 -10.51 -11.59 6.94
CA GLY A 82 -9.13 -11.43 6.44
C GLY A 82 -8.23 -10.57 7.34
N MET A 83 -8.77 -9.53 7.99
CA MET A 83 -8.02 -8.76 9.00
C MET A 83 -7.64 -9.63 10.22
N ARG A 84 -8.51 -10.56 10.64
CA ARG A 84 -8.21 -11.51 11.72
C ARG A 84 -7.09 -12.47 11.30
N ASP A 85 -7.12 -12.94 10.06
CA ASP A 85 -6.04 -13.78 9.52
C ASP A 85 -4.71 -13.01 9.46
N ASN A 86 -4.73 -11.75 8.99
CA ASN A 86 -3.55 -10.87 9.02
C ASN A 86 -3.05 -10.64 10.46
N ALA A 87 -3.93 -10.47 11.44
CA ALA A 87 -3.55 -10.32 12.84
C ALA A 87 -2.83 -11.57 13.37
N ALA A 88 -3.38 -12.76 13.09
CA ALA A 88 -2.75 -14.03 13.47
C ALA A 88 -1.39 -14.23 12.77
N ASP A 89 -1.31 -13.92 11.48
CA ASP A 89 -0.06 -13.97 10.72
C ASP A 89 1.02 -13.01 11.24
N LEU A 90 0.62 -11.89 11.85
CA LEU A 90 1.53 -10.86 12.38
C LEU A 90 1.82 -11.01 13.87
N GLU A 91 1.15 -11.95 14.55
CA GLU A 91 1.36 -12.23 15.97
C GLU A 91 2.81 -12.62 16.26
N GLY A 92 3.37 -12.04 17.33
CA GLY A 92 4.77 -12.25 17.73
C GLY A 92 5.83 -11.64 16.80
N LYS A 93 5.44 -11.02 15.68
CA LYS A 93 6.38 -10.32 14.78
C LYS A 93 6.66 -8.89 15.26
N PRO A 94 7.84 -8.31 14.96
CA PRO A 94 8.22 -6.96 15.40
C PRO A 94 7.54 -5.88 14.53
N VAL A 95 6.21 -5.86 14.53
CA VAL A 95 5.37 -4.96 13.74
C VAL A 95 4.11 -4.62 14.53
N LEU A 96 3.68 -3.37 14.48
CA LEU A 96 2.40 -2.98 15.02
C LEU A 96 1.35 -3.08 13.92
N TYR A 97 0.40 -4.00 14.05
CA TYR A 97 -0.73 -4.13 13.15
C TYR A 97 -1.95 -3.41 13.74
N TYR A 98 -2.50 -2.46 12.99
CA TYR A 98 -3.63 -1.64 13.40
C TYR A 98 -4.81 -1.79 12.41
N PRO A 99 -5.68 -2.79 12.62
CA PRO A 99 -6.90 -2.98 11.85
C PRO A 99 -7.97 -1.99 12.33
N TYR A 100 -8.19 -0.93 11.57
CA TYR A 100 -9.17 0.11 11.92
C TYR A 100 -10.50 -0.13 11.20
N LEU A 101 -11.55 -0.41 11.98
CA LEU A 101 -12.93 -0.45 11.50
C LEU A 101 -13.60 0.89 11.81
N GLU A 102 -14.10 1.57 10.79
CA GLU A 102 -14.77 2.86 10.97
C GLU A 102 -16.14 2.65 11.64
N PRO A 103 -16.35 3.12 12.89
CA PRO A 103 -17.58 2.84 13.64
C PRO A 103 -18.79 3.63 13.11
N SER A 104 -18.58 4.80 12.52
CA SER A 104 -19.59 5.63 11.91
C SER A 104 -18.98 6.49 10.81
N ALA A 105 -19.80 6.89 9.83
CA ALA A 105 -19.31 7.60 8.65
C ALA A 105 -18.50 8.86 9.03
N GLY A 106 -17.23 8.88 8.63
CA GLY A 106 -16.32 10.00 8.89
C GLY A 106 -15.58 9.92 10.22
N ALA A 107 -15.79 8.91 11.07
CA ALA A 107 -15.03 8.71 12.30
C ALA A 107 -13.52 8.46 12.03
N GLY A 108 -13.18 7.95 10.84
CA GLY A 108 -11.77 7.77 10.42
C GLY A 108 -11.13 9.05 9.86
N ARG A 109 -11.85 10.17 9.81
CA ARG A 109 -11.36 11.42 9.20
C ARG A 109 -10.11 11.91 9.93
N GLY A 110 -9.05 12.12 9.15
CA GLY A 110 -7.78 12.64 9.69
C GLY A 110 -6.84 11.57 10.22
N LEU A 111 -7.31 10.32 10.43
CA LEU A 111 -6.48 9.24 11.00
C LEU A 111 -5.16 9.06 10.24
N LEU A 112 -5.21 8.90 8.92
CA LEU A 112 -4.01 8.77 8.09
C LEU A 112 -3.08 9.97 8.23
N ARG A 113 -3.63 11.21 8.27
CA ARG A 113 -2.82 12.43 8.39
C ARG A 113 -2.12 12.47 9.75
N SER A 114 -2.83 12.17 10.83
CA SER A 114 -2.28 12.19 12.19
C SER A 114 -1.16 11.15 12.37
N LEU A 115 -1.31 9.96 11.77
CA LEU A 115 -0.25 8.96 11.75
C LEU A 115 0.92 9.39 10.87
N ALA A 116 0.64 9.93 9.68
CA ALA A 116 1.66 10.38 8.74
C ALA A 116 2.51 11.55 9.28
N GLN A 117 1.98 12.39 10.18
CA GLN A 117 2.76 13.47 10.83
C GLN A 117 3.92 12.96 11.67
N ARG A 118 3.82 11.74 12.21
CA ARG A 118 4.88 11.10 13.01
C ARG A 118 5.63 10.02 12.24
N ALA A 119 5.21 9.71 11.01
CA ALA A 119 5.85 8.69 10.20
C ALA A 119 7.14 9.23 9.56
N CYS A 120 8.11 8.36 9.33
CA CYS A 120 9.29 8.67 8.55
C CYS A 120 8.97 8.70 7.05
N VAL A 121 8.21 7.70 6.62
CA VAL A 121 7.77 7.46 5.24
C VAL A 121 6.40 6.80 5.32
N VAL A 122 5.53 7.11 4.36
CA VAL A 122 4.26 6.41 4.15
C VAL A 122 4.36 5.59 2.87
N VAL A 123 4.12 4.29 2.96
CA VAL A 123 3.99 3.39 1.82
C VAL A 123 2.52 2.96 1.71
N THR A 124 1.97 2.87 0.51
CA THR A 124 0.61 2.35 0.25
C THR A 124 0.56 1.59 -1.06
N ASP A 125 -0.62 1.08 -1.40
CA ASP A 125 -0.86 0.25 -2.58
C ASP A 125 -1.18 1.09 -3.82
N ASP A 126 -0.57 0.76 -4.97
CA ASP A 126 -0.91 1.31 -6.27
C ASP A 126 -1.94 0.41 -6.99
N PHE A 127 -3.21 0.51 -6.59
CA PHE A 127 -4.32 -0.23 -7.20
C PHE A 127 -5.10 0.65 -8.20
N PRO A 128 -5.26 0.24 -9.47
CA PRO A 128 -5.74 1.13 -10.54
C PRO A 128 -7.26 1.32 -10.58
N CYS A 129 -8.03 0.53 -9.83
CA CYS A 129 -9.48 0.48 -9.92
C CYS A 129 -10.19 1.03 -8.67
N PHE A 130 -11.52 1.11 -8.75
CA PHE A 130 -12.40 1.56 -7.67
C PHE A 130 -12.15 3.03 -7.26
N PHE A 131 -12.46 3.42 -6.02
CA PHE A 131 -12.21 4.77 -5.54
C PHE A 131 -10.75 5.00 -5.09
N LEU A 132 -9.93 3.94 -5.05
CA LEU A 132 -8.57 4.00 -4.48
C LEU A 132 -7.66 5.01 -5.20
N PRO A 133 -7.61 5.09 -6.56
CA PRO A 133 -6.80 6.11 -7.24
C PRO A 133 -7.12 7.55 -6.82
N ARG A 134 -8.41 7.86 -6.62
CA ARG A 134 -8.86 9.18 -6.15
C ARG A 134 -8.46 9.40 -4.69
N MET A 135 -8.61 8.37 -3.85
CA MET A 135 -8.27 8.41 -2.43
C MET A 135 -6.77 8.63 -2.20
N VAL A 136 -5.91 7.88 -2.90
CA VAL A 136 -4.45 8.04 -2.76
C VAL A 136 -3.97 9.36 -3.33
N LYS A 137 -4.56 9.86 -4.44
CA LYS A 137 -4.27 11.20 -4.95
C LYS A 137 -4.61 12.28 -3.91
N ALA A 138 -5.78 12.18 -3.27
CA ALA A 138 -6.17 13.10 -2.20
C ALA A 138 -5.28 13.00 -0.96
N ALA A 139 -4.81 11.78 -0.63
CA ALA A 139 -3.88 11.56 0.48
C ALA A 139 -2.51 12.17 0.22
N GLY A 140 -2.02 12.15 -1.02
CA GLY A 140 -0.73 12.74 -1.40
C GLY A 140 -0.61 14.24 -1.08
N TYR A 141 -1.71 14.99 -1.10
CA TYR A 141 -1.73 16.40 -0.67
C TYR A 141 -1.70 16.60 0.85
N LYS A 142 -1.98 15.56 1.64
CA LYS A 142 -2.14 15.63 3.11
C LYS A 142 -1.01 14.94 3.88
N VAL A 143 -0.29 14.02 3.24
CA VAL A 143 0.84 13.31 3.82
C VAL A 143 2.08 14.21 3.76
N PRO A 144 2.66 14.62 4.90
CA PRO A 144 3.73 15.62 4.94
C PRO A 144 5.14 15.05 4.68
N VAL A 145 5.28 13.72 4.64
CA VAL A 145 6.53 13.00 4.40
C VAL A 145 6.49 12.24 3.08
N ARG A 146 7.60 11.65 2.66
CA ARG A 146 7.66 10.82 1.45
C ARG A 146 6.51 9.80 1.42
N PHE A 147 5.74 9.85 0.34
CA PHE A 147 4.60 8.97 0.10
C PHE A 147 4.87 8.11 -1.14
N GLU A 148 4.97 6.80 -0.95
CA GLU A 148 5.21 5.83 -2.03
C GLU A 148 3.97 4.96 -2.26
N LEU A 149 3.61 4.78 -3.53
CA LEU A 149 2.57 3.88 -3.99
C LEU A 149 3.26 2.71 -4.68
N VAL A 150 2.99 1.49 -4.24
CA VAL A 150 3.70 0.30 -4.69
C VAL A 150 2.75 -0.66 -5.37
N ASP A 151 3.13 -1.16 -6.54
CA ASP A 151 2.36 -2.11 -7.31
C ASP A 151 2.65 -3.57 -6.92
N ALA A 152 1.69 -4.17 -6.19
CA ALA A 152 1.64 -5.61 -5.91
C ALA A 152 0.38 -6.28 -6.49
N ASN A 153 -0.13 -5.78 -7.62
CA ASN A 153 -1.34 -6.31 -8.28
C ASN A 153 -1.12 -7.69 -8.89
N GLY A 154 0.08 -7.94 -9.42
CA GLY A 154 0.41 -9.19 -10.09
C GLY A 154 1.87 -9.29 -10.50
N ILE A 155 2.16 -10.32 -11.29
CA ILE A 155 3.52 -10.69 -11.69
C ILE A 155 4.12 -9.65 -12.63
N LEU A 156 3.39 -9.20 -13.64
CA LEU A 156 3.83 -8.10 -14.50
C LEU A 156 3.53 -6.76 -13.81
N PRO A 157 4.52 -5.87 -13.59
CA PRO A 157 4.25 -4.52 -13.12
C PRO A 157 3.30 -3.78 -14.08
N LEU A 158 2.33 -3.05 -13.56
CA LEU A 158 1.37 -2.25 -14.35
C LEU A 158 2.08 -1.29 -15.31
N ARG A 159 3.22 -0.75 -14.89
CA ARG A 159 4.04 0.20 -15.67
C ARG A 159 4.99 -0.47 -16.67
N ALA A 160 5.04 -1.81 -16.72
CA ALA A 160 5.83 -2.52 -17.72
C ALA A 160 5.17 -2.47 -19.10
N ALA A 161 3.84 -2.35 -19.16
CA ALA A 161 3.12 -2.08 -20.40
C ALA A 161 3.12 -0.57 -20.69
N ASP A 162 3.66 -0.19 -21.84
CA ASP A 162 3.72 1.18 -22.34
C ASP A 162 2.39 1.68 -22.93
N LYS A 163 1.46 0.77 -23.19
CA LYS A 163 0.15 1.07 -23.80
C LYS A 163 -0.96 0.16 -23.30
N VAL A 164 -2.19 0.61 -23.55
CA VAL A 164 -3.40 -0.21 -23.39
C VAL A 164 -3.53 -1.16 -24.58
N PHE A 165 -3.75 -2.43 -24.31
CA PHE A 165 -4.00 -3.44 -25.34
C PHE A 165 -5.51 -3.61 -25.56
N ALA A 166 -5.96 -3.44 -26.81
CA ALA A 166 -7.38 -3.57 -27.17
C ALA A 166 -7.89 -5.02 -27.15
N ARG A 167 -6.99 -6.02 -27.28
CA ARG A 167 -7.35 -7.45 -27.37
C ARG A 167 -6.47 -8.28 -26.44
N ALA A 168 -7.08 -9.28 -25.79
CA ALA A 168 -6.37 -10.19 -24.90
C ALA A 168 -5.22 -10.96 -25.59
N HIS A 169 -5.39 -11.31 -26.88
CA HIS A 169 -4.34 -11.97 -27.68
C HIS A 169 -3.06 -11.12 -27.76
N ASP A 170 -3.20 -9.81 -27.99
CA ASP A 170 -2.06 -8.91 -28.14
C ASP A 170 -1.35 -8.70 -26.80
N PHE A 171 -2.13 -8.53 -25.72
CA PHE A 171 -1.58 -8.48 -24.36
C PHE A 171 -0.85 -9.76 -23.99
N ARG A 172 -1.40 -10.93 -24.32
CA ARG A 172 -0.75 -12.23 -24.03
C ARG A 172 0.60 -12.36 -24.72
N ARG A 173 0.69 -12.00 -26.00
CA ARG A 173 1.97 -12.04 -26.75
C ARG A 173 2.99 -11.08 -26.16
N PHE A 174 2.55 -9.90 -25.74
CA PHE A 174 3.40 -8.94 -25.02
C PHE A 174 3.89 -9.53 -23.69
N LEU A 175 2.98 -10.02 -22.85
CA LEU A 175 3.28 -10.59 -21.54
C LEU A 175 4.30 -11.73 -21.66
N GLN A 176 4.05 -12.71 -22.52
CA GLN A 176 4.94 -13.88 -22.67
C GLN A 176 6.37 -13.52 -23.10
N LYS A 177 6.54 -12.44 -23.87
CA LYS A 177 7.86 -11.93 -24.28
C LYS A 177 8.58 -11.17 -23.18
N ASN A 178 7.84 -10.44 -22.34
CA ASN A 178 8.39 -9.44 -21.43
C ASN A 178 8.30 -9.82 -19.94
N LEU A 179 7.68 -10.95 -19.59
CA LEU A 179 7.47 -11.33 -18.19
C LEU A 179 8.75 -11.82 -17.49
N ARG A 180 9.64 -12.53 -18.19
CA ARG A 180 10.79 -13.21 -17.59
C ARG A 180 11.70 -12.31 -16.74
N PRO A 181 12.01 -11.05 -17.12
CA PRO A 181 12.79 -10.14 -16.28
C PRO A 181 12.08 -9.69 -14.97
N HIS A 182 10.83 -10.08 -14.75
CA HIS A 182 10.02 -9.71 -13.58
C HIS A 182 9.66 -10.90 -12.67
N LEU A 183 10.18 -12.09 -12.97
CA LEU A 183 10.07 -13.30 -12.16
C LEU A 183 11.29 -13.42 -11.25
#